data_AF-A0A9Q0MPE7-F1
#
_entry.id   AF-A0A9Q0MPE7-F1
#
_cell.length_a   1.000
_cell.length_b   1.000
_cell.length_c   1.000
_cell.angle_alpha   90.00
_cell.angle_beta   90.00
_cell.angle_gamma   90.00
#
_symmetry.space_group_name_H-M   'P 1'
#
loop_
_entity.id
_entity.type
_entity.pdbx_description
1 polymer ?
#
loop_
_entity_poly.entity_id
_entity_poly.type
_entity_poly.pdbx_seq_one_letter_code
_entity_poly.pdbx_strand_id
1 'polypeptide(L)'
;MVPGYRDKKNNWKFYNEIKFYTVTISILIFVEHSMSIAAGVYRGRLCTNTTNVEAYFRQAFPQIYLVTEYSGGWKEFLAELLNYYCVFLWSFMDIFIVGVSKCLSTRLNQFNEY
;
A
#
# COMPACT_ATOMS: atom_id res chain seq x y z
N MET A 1 -0.92 -33.53 -26.41
CA MET A 1 -1.65 -32.62 -25.49
C MET A 1 -2.14 -31.44 -26.29
N VAL A 2 -3.44 -31.10 -26.19
CA VAL A 2 -4.07 -30.03 -26.99
C VAL A 2 -3.52 -28.67 -26.55
N PRO A 3 -3.04 -27.80 -27.46
CA PRO A 3 -2.41 -26.52 -27.12
C PRO A 3 -3.29 -25.62 -26.23
N GLY A 4 -4.61 -25.61 -26.43
CA GLY A 4 -5.54 -24.83 -25.61
C GLY A 4 -5.67 -25.26 -24.13
N TYR A 5 -5.32 -26.51 -23.79
CA TYR A 5 -5.37 -27.00 -22.41
C TYR A 5 -4.14 -26.55 -21.59
N ARG A 6 -2.98 -26.45 -22.23
CA ARG A 6 -1.74 -25.97 -21.61
C ARG A 6 -1.86 -24.48 -21.26
N ASP A 7 -2.47 -23.70 -22.14
CA ASP A 7 -2.64 -22.26 -21.98
C ASP A 7 -3.61 -21.90 -20.83
N LYS A 8 -4.77 -22.58 -20.75
CA LYS A 8 -5.71 -22.40 -19.62
C LYS A 8 -5.09 -22.77 -18.27
N LYS A 9 -4.33 -23.86 -18.20
CA LYS A 9 -3.68 -24.31 -16.96
C LYS A 9 -2.61 -23.33 -16.47
N ASN A 10 -1.80 -22.78 -17.39
CA ASN A 10 -0.79 -21.78 -17.05
C ASN A 10 -1.43 -20.46 -16.59
N ASN A 11 -2.48 -20.00 -17.27
CA ASN A 11 -3.22 -18.79 -16.88
C ASN A 11 -3.88 -18.93 -15.50
N TRP A 12 -4.45 -20.10 -15.18
CA TRP A 12 -5.04 -20.35 -13.86
C TRP A 12 -3.99 -20.40 -12.74
N LYS A 13 -2.86 -21.06 -12.98
CA LYS A 13 -1.74 -21.09 -12.03
C LYS A 13 -1.20 -19.68 -11.77
N PHE A 14 -1.02 -18.90 -12.83
CA PHE A 14 -0.56 -17.52 -12.78
C PHE A 14 -1.52 -16.60 -12.02
N TYR A 15 -2.83 -16.72 -12.29
CA TYR A 15 -3.85 -15.97 -11.56
C TYR A 15 -3.80 -16.25 -10.05
N ASN A 16 -3.65 -17.51 -9.66
CA ASN A 16 -3.56 -17.88 -8.25
C ASN A 16 -2.27 -17.39 -7.59
N GLU A 17 -1.14 -17.42 -8.30
CA GLU A 17 0.14 -16.87 -7.80
C GLU A 17 0.02 -15.36 -7.54
N ILE A 18 -0.46 -14.58 -8.51
CA ILE A 18 -0.68 -13.15 -8.33
C ILE A 18 -1.68 -12.89 -7.22
N LYS A 19 -2.81 -13.60 -7.21
CA LYS A 19 -3.84 -13.44 -6.17
C LYS A 19 -3.27 -13.68 -4.77
N PHE A 20 -2.43 -14.71 -4.61
CA PHE A 20 -1.77 -14.99 -3.33
C PHE A 20 -0.83 -13.86 -2.91
N TYR A 21 0.02 -13.38 -3.83
CA TYR A 21 0.91 -12.25 -3.54
C TYR A 21 0.16 -10.98 -3.21
N THR A 22 -0.85 -10.62 -4.00
CA THR A 22 -1.69 -9.44 -3.78
C THR A 22 -2.35 -9.48 -2.41
N VAL A 23 -3.02 -10.59 -2.06
CA VAL A 23 -3.71 -10.71 -0.76
C VAL A 23 -2.71 -10.63 0.39
N THR A 24 -1.56 -11.32 0.28
CA THR A 24 -0.54 -11.34 1.34
C THR A 24 0.07 -9.95 1.55
N ILE A 25 0.44 -9.27 0.47
CA ILE A 25 1.04 -7.93 0.51
C ILE A 25 0.03 -6.92 1.07
N SER A 26 -1.23 -6.97 0.63
CA SER A 26 -2.27 -6.08 1.15
C SER A 26 -2.50 -6.24 2.66
N ILE A 27 -2.50 -7.48 3.17
CA ILE A 27 -2.63 -7.74 4.61
C ILE A 27 -1.41 -7.22 5.37
N LEU A 28 -0.19 -7.48 4.89
CA LEU A 28 1.03 -7.02 5.53
C LEU A 28 1.08 -5.51 5.63
N ILE A 29 0.73 -4.81 4.55
CA ILE A 29 0.73 -3.35 4.50
C ILE A 29 -0.34 -2.77 5.42
N PHE A 30 -1.51 -3.40 5.51
CA PHE A 30 -2.54 -3.01 6.48
C PHE A 30 -2.04 -3.12 7.93
N VAL A 31 -1.40 -4.24 8.27
CA VAL A 31 -0.86 -4.48 9.61
C VAL A 31 0.28 -3.50 9.91
N GLU A 32 1.22 -3.33 9.00
CA GLU A 32 2.34 -2.40 9.16
C GLU A 32 1.84 -0.96 9.36
N HIS A 33 0.86 -0.53 8.56
CA HIS A 33 0.37 0.83 8.64
C HIS A 33 -0.40 1.09 9.94
N SER A 34 -1.27 0.16 10.36
CA SER A 34 -1.94 0.25 11.66
C SER A 34 -0.97 0.24 12.84
N MET A 35 0.09 -0.57 12.77
CA MET A 35 1.12 -0.63 13.81
C MET A 35 2.01 0.63 13.83
N SER A 36 2.26 1.24 12.68
CA SER A 36 2.99 2.51 12.54
C SER A 36 2.20 3.66 13.19
N ILE A 37 0.88 3.74 12.94
CA ILE A 37 -0.01 4.70 13.58
C ILE A 37 -0.02 4.48 15.10
N ALA A 38 -0.18 3.23 15.55
CA ALA A 38 -0.17 2.90 16.98
C ALA A 38 1.17 3.27 17.66
N ALA A 39 2.30 3.02 17.00
CA ALA A 39 3.62 3.39 17.48
C ALA A 39 3.81 4.91 17.55
N GLY A 40 3.28 5.65 16.57
CA GLY A 40 3.29 7.11 16.58
C GLY A 40 2.47 7.68 17.75
N VAL A 41 1.26 7.15 17.99
CA VAL A 41 0.42 7.55 19.13
C VAL A 41 1.12 7.23 20.45
N TYR A 42 1.74 6.05 20.56
CA TYR A 42 2.49 5.66 21.77
C TYR A 42 3.67 6.61 22.04
N ARG A 43 4.42 7.00 21.01
CA ARG A 43 5.53 7.96 21.13
C ARG A 43 5.05 9.37 21.50
N GLY A 44 3.95 9.83 20.88
CA GLY A 44 3.35 11.13 21.19
C GLY A 44 2.86 11.24 22.65
N ARG A 45 2.34 10.13 23.22
CA ARG A 45 1.97 10.04 24.64
C ARG A 45 3.15 10.16 25.59
N LEU A 46 4.32 9.63 25.22
CA LEU A 46 5.50 9.66 26.09
C LEU A 46 6.16 11.04 26.15
N CYS A 47 6.05 11.82 25.05
CA CYS A 47 6.81 13.07 24.89
C CYS A 47 6.04 14.34 25.26
N THR A 48 4.71 14.31 25.41
CA THR A 48 3.91 15.54 25.53
C THR A 48 2.71 15.36 26.47
N ASN A 49 2.57 16.26 27.45
CA ASN A 49 1.41 16.34 28.37
C ASN A 49 0.16 17.01 27.76
N THR A 50 0.15 17.25 26.45
CA THR A 50 -1.00 17.78 25.70
C THR A 50 -1.95 16.65 25.28
N THR A 51 -3.12 16.99 24.75
CA THR A 51 -4.10 16.03 24.21
C THR A 51 -3.41 15.03 23.27
N ASN A 52 -3.51 13.73 23.60
CA ASN A 52 -2.77 12.61 22.99
C ASN A 52 -2.77 12.57 21.45
N VAL A 53 -3.78 13.17 20.82
CA VAL A 53 -4.03 13.16 19.39
C VAL A 53 -3.27 14.28 18.68
N GLU A 54 -3.18 15.47 19.27
CA GLU A 54 -2.48 16.62 18.70
C GLU A 54 -0.96 16.38 18.61
N ALA A 55 -0.39 15.75 19.63
CA ALA A 55 1.03 15.40 19.66
C ALA A 55 1.42 14.44 18.52
N TYR A 56 0.57 13.44 18.27
CA TYR A 56 0.75 12.50 17.15
C TYR A 56 0.70 13.22 15.80
N PHE A 57 -0.29 14.09 15.59
CA PHE A 57 -0.43 14.80 14.33
C PHE A 57 0.70 15.81 14.06
N ARG A 58 1.21 16.49 15.11
CA ARG A 58 2.40 17.35 14.99
C ARG A 58 3.65 16.56 14.60
N GLN A 59 3.79 15.33 15.10
CA GLN A 59 4.95 14.49 14.79
C GLN A 59 4.83 13.80 13.42
N ALA A 60 3.62 13.38 13.04
CA ALA A 60 3.36 12.68 11.78
C ALA A 60 3.41 13.63 10.57
N PHE A 61 2.92 14.86 10.72
CA PHE A 61 2.84 15.83 9.62
C PHE A 61 3.39 17.21 10.03
N PRO A 62 4.69 17.33 10.34
CA PRO A 62 5.30 18.61 10.74
C PRO A 62 5.17 19.68 9.65
N GLN A 63 5.09 19.25 8.39
CA GLN A 63 4.92 20.08 7.20
C GLN A 63 3.59 20.85 7.20
N ILE A 64 2.51 20.22 7.68
CA ILE A 64 1.15 20.80 7.67
C ILE A 64 0.98 21.83 8.80
N TYR A 65 1.63 21.57 9.94
CA TYR A 65 1.62 22.45 11.11
C TYR A 65 2.55 23.67 11.01
N LEU A 66 3.46 23.69 10.04
CA LEU A 66 4.26 24.89 9.74
C LEU A 66 3.44 26.00 9.06
N VAL A 67 2.32 25.65 8.42
CA VAL A 67 1.51 26.59 7.61
C VAL A 67 0.11 26.80 8.20
N THR A 68 -0.38 25.91 9.06
CA THR A 68 -1.75 26.00 9.61
C THR A 68 -1.78 25.78 11.12
N GLU A 69 -2.41 26.70 11.86
CA GLU A 69 -2.70 26.55 13.29
C GLU A 69 -3.77 25.46 13.52
N TYR A 70 -3.68 24.77 14.66
CA TYR A 70 -4.59 23.68 15.07
C TYR A 70 -6.04 24.21 15.12
N SER A 71 -6.84 23.86 14.11
CA SER A 71 -8.22 24.34 14.00
C SER A 71 -9.14 23.18 13.62
N GLY A 72 -9.78 22.60 14.64
CA GLY A 72 -10.98 21.77 14.49
C GLY A 72 -10.80 20.32 14.00
N GLY A 73 -9.62 19.70 14.07
CA GLY A 73 -9.39 18.24 13.93
C GLY A 73 -9.70 17.58 12.56
N TRP A 74 -10.48 18.24 11.69
CA TRP A 74 -10.91 17.70 10.40
C TRP A 74 -9.77 17.56 9.39
N LYS A 75 -8.84 18.53 9.37
CA LYS A 75 -7.67 18.51 8.48
C LYS A 75 -6.73 17.35 8.79
N GLU A 76 -6.55 17.06 10.07
CA GLU A 76 -5.74 15.96 10.56
C GLU A 76 -6.33 14.61 10.13
N PHE A 77 -7.65 14.45 10.28
CA PHE A 77 -8.37 13.29 9.78
C PHE A 77 -8.22 13.11 8.26
N LEU A 78 -8.34 14.19 7.49
CA LEU A 78 -8.17 14.16 6.04
C LEU A 78 -6.73 13.77 5.64
N ALA A 79 -5.72 14.29 6.35
CA ALA A 79 -4.31 13.99 6.08
C ALA A 79 -4.00 12.51 6.34
N GLU A 80 -4.51 11.95 7.44
CA GLU A 80 -4.33 10.53 7.75
C GLU A 80 -5.08 9.62 6.78
N LEU A 81 -6.28 10.01 6.36
CA LEU A 81 -7.03 9.32 5.31
C LEU A 81 -6.25 9.32 3.98
N LEU A 82 -5.73 10.47 3.56
CA LEU A 82 -4.92 10.60 2.34
C LEU A 82 -3.64 9.75 2.42
N ASN A 83 -2.98 9.73 3.58
CA ASN A 83 -1.80 8.92 3.79
C ASN A 83 -2.11 7.42 3.64
N TYR A 84 -3.23 6.98 4.21
CA TYR A 84 -3.72 5.60 4.05
C TYR A 84 -4.03 5.28 2.57
N TYR A 85 -4.66 6.20 1.85
CA TYR A 85 -4.89 6.06 0.40
C TYR A 85 -3.59 5.99 -0.40
N CYS A 86 -2.58 6.80 -0.08
CA CYS A 86 -1.29 6.78 -0.76
C CYS A 86 -0.60 5.42 -0.61
N VAL A 87 -0.61 4.84 0.59
CA VAL A 87 -0.04 3.51 0.84
C VAL A 87 -0.80 2.43 0.05
N PHE A 88 -2.12 2.52 -0.04
CA PHE A 88 -2.92 1.61 -0.86
C PHE A 88 -2.61 1.74 -2.36
N LEU A 89 -2.53 2.97 -2.87
CA LEU A 89 -2.20 3.24 -4.27
C LEU A 89 -0.80 2.76 -4.64
N TRP A 90 0.18 2.96 -3.76
CA TRP A 90 1.54 2.44 -3.95
C TRP A 90 1.52 0.91 -4.08
N SER A 91 0.84 0.23 -3.16
CA SER A 91 0.71 -1.23 -3.18
C SER A 91 0.04 -1.75 -4.46
N PHE A 92 -0.97 -1.02 -4.95
CA PHE A 92 -1.63 -1.34 -6.21
C PHE A 92 -0.70 -1.16 -7.42
N MET A 93 0.08 -0.08 -7.45
CA MET A 93 1.07 0.18 -8.51
C MET A 93 2.12 -0.92 -8.59
N ASP A 94 2.60 -1.43 -7.47
CA ASP A 94 3.58 -2.53 -7.44
C ASP A 94 3.00 -3.81 -8.07
N ILE A 95 1.76 -4.18 -7.72
CA ILE A 95 1.08 -5.35 -8.30
C ILE A 95 0.84 -5.14 -9.81
N PHE A 96 0.47 -3.93 -10.21
CA PHE A 96 0.27 -3.58 -11.62
C PHE A 96 1.57 -3.76 -12.42
N ILE A 97 2.70 -3.28 -11.91
CA ILE A 97 4.02 -3.42 -12.55
C ILE A 97 4.41 -4.89 -12.69
N VAL A 98 4.17 -5.72 -11.66
CA VAL A 98 4.42 -7.17 -11.73
C VAL A 98 3.58 -7.82 -12.83
N GLY A 99 2.30 -7.45 -12.94
CA GLY A 99 1.40 -7.95 -14.00
C GLY A 99 1.87 -7.55 -15.41
N VAL A 100 2.22 -6.28 -15.61
CA VAL A 100 2.71 -5.77 -16.90
C VAL A 100 4.04 -6.44 -17.29
N SER A 101 4.99 -6.55 -16.35
CA SER A 101 6.29 -7.19 -16.58
C SER A 101 6.14 -8.63 -17.05
N LYS A 102 5.22 -9.38 -16.43
CA LYS A 102 4.93 -10.76 -16.82
C LYS A 102 4.28 -10.86 -18.19
N CYS A 103 3.29 -10.02 -18.50
CA CYS A 103 2.67 -9.96 -19.81
C CYS A 103 3.71 -9.71 -20.90
N LEU A 104 4.63 -8.76 -20.65
CA LEU A 104 5.72 -8.44 -21.55
C LEU A 104 6.67 -9.64 -21.73
N SER A 105 7.09 -10.30 -20.65
CA SER A 105 7.91 -11.52 -20.74
C SER A 105 7.23 -12.62 -21.55
N THR A 106 5.92 -12.82 -21.40
CA THR A 106 5.18 -13.82 -22.20
C THR A 106 5.18 -13.45 -23.68
N ARG A 107 4.95 -12.18 -24.02
CA ARG A 107 4.97 -11.72 -25.42
C ARG A 107 6.36 -11.81 -26.04
N LEU A 108 7.40 -11.42 -25.32
CA LEU A 108 8.78 -11.54 -25.79
C LEU A 108 9.19 -13.00 -26.01
N ASN A 109 8.79 -13.90 -25.10
CA ASN A 109 9.09 -15.32 -25.25
C ASN A 109 8.37 -15.91 -26.48
N GLN A 110 7.14 -15.47 -26.77
CA GLN A 110 6.44 -15.84 -28.01
C GLN A 110 7.19 -15.37 -29.26
N PHE A 111 7.77 -14.16 -29.26
CA PHE A 111 8.56 -13.66 -30.39
C PHE A 111 9.92 -14.38 -30.56
N ASN A 112 10.56 -14.76 -29.46
CA ASN A 112 11.87 -15.44 -29.48
C ASN A 112 11.78 -16.92 -29.87
N GLU A 113 10.59 -17.53 -29.82
CA GLU A 113 10.34 -18.91 -30.29
C GLU A 113 10.03 -18.99 -31.80
N TYR A 114 10.01 -17.84 -32.51
CA TYR A 114 10.00 -17.73 -33.98
C TYR A 114 11.38 -17.33 -34.51
#